data_AF-A0A970P7C3-F1
#
_entry.id   AF-A0A970P7C3-F1
#
_cell.length_a   1.000
_cell.length_b   1.000
_cell.length_c   1.000
_cell.angle_alpha   90.00
_cell.angle_beta   90.00
_cell.angle_gamma   90.00
#
_symmetry.space_group_name_H-M   'P 1'
#
loop_
_entity.id
_entity.type
_entity.pdbx_description
1 polymer ?
#
loop_
_entity_poly.entity_id
_entity_poly.type
_entity_poly.pdbx_seq_one_letter_code
_entity_poly.pdbx_strand_id
1 'polypeptide(L)'
;MTQKSDNRGCNMLNGLVKWARGKSPWVCHLNCGSCNGCDIEIVAALMPRFDLERFGVLLEGTPRHADVLLATGPVTRQIRDRVVRVYEQVPDPKFVVCVGTCGVSGSPFYPGYNVLGGVDAAIPVDMYVPGCPARPDAIAYGVLKLLGTLDPVAQALVEKIEAEHDTTGLVYTPEEMDEQRASTESLGQSPARG
;
A
#
# COMPACT_ATOMS: atom_id res chain seq x y z
N MET A 1 -14.51 23.74 -11.23
CA MET A 1 -13.73 24.93 -11.63
C MET A 1 -12.67 25.16 -10.56
N THR A 2 -11.46 24.69 -10.80
CA THR A 2 -10.29 25.01 -9.97
C THR A 2 -9.13 25.22 -10.94
N GLN A 3 -8.44 26.34 -10.74
CA GLN A 3 -7.80 27.14 -11.76
C GLN A 3 -6.59 26.46 -12.42
N LYS A 4 -6.61 26.38 -13.75
CA LYS A 4 -5.40 26.39 -14.59
C LYS A 4 -4.90 27.84 -14.61
N SER A 5 -3.88 28.19 -13.83
CA SER A 5 -3.15 29.44 -14.00
C SER A 5 -1.65 29.17 -14.11
N ASP A 6 -1.10 29.64 -15.23
CA ASP A 6 0.30 29.76 -15.65
C ASP A 6 1.39 29.51 -14.58
N ASN A 7 2.19 28.43 -14.73
CA ASN A 7 3.11 27.96 -13.68
C ASN A 7 4.51 27.49 -14.18
N ARG A 8 5.07 28.11 -15.24
CA ARG A 8 6.37 27.66 -15.80
C ARG A 8 7.55 27.70 -14.80
N GLY A 9 7.54 28.61 -13.82
CA GLY A 9 8.54 28.67 -12.74
C GLY A 9 8.24 27.79 -11.52
N CYS A 10 6.97 27.64 -11.15
CA CYS A 10 6.52 26.73 -10.08
C CYS A 10 6.70 25.25 -10.45
N ASN A 11 6.76 24.92 -11.74
CA ASN A 11 6.96 23.55 -12.21
C ASN A 11 8.33 22.97 -11.84
N MET A 12 9.40 23.78 -11.77
CA MET A 12 10.75 23.27 -11.47
C MET A 12 10.91 22.93 -9.99
N LEU A 13 10.42 23.80 -9.09
CA LEU A 13 10.43 23.53 -7.64
C LEU A 13 9.51 22.36 -7.28
N ASN A 14 8.30 22.31 -7.86
CA ASN A 14 7.39 21.18 -7.66
C ASN A 14 7.98 19.88 -8.23
N GLY A 15 8.68 19.96 -9.36
CA GLY A 15 9.42 18.83 -9.93
C GLY A 15 10.53 18.33 -8.99
N LEU A 16 11.30 19.24 -8.40
CA LEU A 16 12.36 18.90 -7.45
C LEU A 16 11.79 18.26 -6.16
N VAL A 17 10.70 18.80 -5.62
CA VAL A 17 10.04 18.24 -4.43
C VAL A 17 9.48 16.85 -4.70
N LYS A 18 8.85 16.64 -5.87
CA LYS A 18 8.38 15.32 -6.29
C LYS A 18 9.53 14.33 -6.47
N TRP A 19 10.61 14.77 -7.11
CA TRP A 19 11.80 13.95 -7.29
C TRP A 19 12.43 13.55 -5.95
N ALA A 20 12.56 14.48 -5.01
CA ALA A 20 13.10 14.19 -3.68
C ALA A 20 12.23 13.15 -2.94
N ARG A 21 10.90 13.33 -2.96
CA ARG A 21 9.95 12.38 -2.34
C ARG A 21 9.98 11.00 -2.99
N GLY A 22 10.09 10.94 -4.31
CA GLY A 22 10.17 9.67 -5.03
C GLY A 22 11.47 8.90 -4.80
N LYS A 23 12.55 9.58 -4.41
CA LYS A 23 13.86 8.97 -4.15
C LYS A 23 14.10 8.55 -2.70
N SER A 24 13.27 8.99 -1.74
CA SER A 24 13.46 8.68 -0.33
C SER A 24 12.13 8.42 0.42
N PRO A 25 11.33 7.43 0.02
CA PRO A 25 10.11 7.07 0.73
C PRO A 25 10.41 6.36 2.06
N TRP A 26 9.94 6.89 3.20
CA TRP A 26 10.09 6.19 4.48
C TRP A 26 8.84 5.37 4.78
N VAL A 27 9.03 4.07 5.00
CA VAL A 27 7.94 3.13 5.27
C VAL A 27 7.82 2.87 6.77
N CYS A 28 6.59 2.81 7.28
CA CYS A 28 6.31 2.32 8.63
C CYS A 28 5.34 1.14 8.55
N HIS A 29 5.70 0.06 9.23
CA HIS A 29 4.85 -1.12 9.33
C HIS A 29 3.71 -0.88 10.33
N LEU A 30 2.48 -1.17 9.90
CA LEU A 30 1.29 -1.04 10.74
C LEU A 30 0.52 -2.35 10.79
N ASN A 31 0.68 -3.09 11.89
CA ASN A 31 -0.09 -4.29 12.14
C ASN A 31 -1.52 -3.94 12.61
N CYS A 32 -2.51 -4.30 11.79
CA CYS A 32 -3.94 -4.05 12.04
C CYS A 32 -4.68 -5.27 12.61
N GLY A 33 -3.97 -6.34 13.01
CA GLY A 33 -4.55 -7.63 13.43
C GLY A 33 -3.96 -8.85 12.71
N SER A 34 -2.77 -8.69 12.11
CA SER A 34 -2.07 -9.70 11.30
C SER A 34 -1.67 -10.93 12.13
N CYS A 35 -1.57 -12.09 11.47
CA CYS A 35 -1.01 -13.32 12.01
C CYS A 35 0.54 -13.35 11.98
N ASN A 36 1.18 -12.21 11.76
CA ASN A 36 2.62 -12.01 11.57
C ASN A 36 3.21 -12.60 10.28
N GLY A 37 2.44 -13.35 9.49
CA GLY A 37 2.93 -13.91 8.22
C GLY A 37 3.39 -12.84 7.22
N CYS A 38 2.54 -11.85 6.94
CA CYS A 38 2.91 -10.74 6.04
C CYS A 38 3.94 -9.78 6.68
N ASP A 39 4.03 -9.75 8.01
CA ASP A 39 4.97 -8.88 8.72
C ASP A 39 6.41 -9.38 8.53
N ILE A 40 6.61 -10.70 8.57
CA ILE A 40 7.91 -11.33 8.27
C ILE A 40 8.29 -11.07 6.81
N GLU A 41 7.35 -11.13 5.87
CA GLU A 41 7.64 -10.89 4.46
C GLU A 41 7.98 -9.42 4.15
N ILE A 42 7.42 -8.46 4.89
CA ILE A 42 7.84 -7.05 4.83
C ILE A 42 9.28 -6.90 5.28
N VAL A 43 9.67 -7.55 6.38
CA VAL A 43 11.07 -7.56 6.82
C VAL A 43 11.96 -8.26 5.81
N ALA A 44 11.51 -9.38 5.21
CA ALA A 44 12.25 -10.09 4.18
C ALA A 44 12.46 -9.22 2.92
N ALA A 45 11.50 -8.38 2.54
CA ALA A 45 11.64 -7.46 1.41
C ALA A 45 12.73 -6.39 1.62
N LEU A 46 13.06 -6.07 2.89
CA LEU A 46 14.14 -5.16 3.26
C LEU A 46 15.50 -5.87 3.40
N MET A 47 15.52 -7.20 3.44
CA MET A 47 16.76 -7.96 3.56
C MET A 47 17.57 -7.97 2.25
N PRO A 48 18.88 -8.27 2.28
CA PRO A 48 19.79 -8.15 1.13
C PRO A 48 19.43 -8.94 -0.12
N ARG A 49 18.51 -9.91 -0.02
CA ARG A 49 18.06 -10.71 -1.16
C ARG A 49 17.15 -9.91 -2.10
N PHE A 50 16.29 -9.06 -1.54
CA PHE A 50 15.31 -8.26 -2.29
C PHE A 50 15.64 -6.77 -2.24
N ASP A 51 16.29 -6.31 -1.17
CA ASP A 51 16.90 -4.99 -1.00
C ASP A 51 16.05 -3.83 -1.52
N LEU A 52 14.94 -3.56 -0.82
CA LEU A 52 14.11 -2.39 -1.05
C LEU A 52 14.84 -1.06 -0.79
N GLU A 53 15.91 -1.05 0.02
CA GLU A 53 16.69 0.15 0.33
C GLU A 53 17.37 0.73 -0.91
N ARG A 54 17.63 -0.09 -1.94
CA ARG A 54 18.14 0.38 -3.24
C ARG A 54 17.26 1.45 -3.90
N PHE A 55 15.96 1.45 -3.61
CA PHE A 55 15.02 2.44 -4.11
C PHE A 55 14.83 3.64 -3.17
N GLY A 56 15.61 3.69 -2.08
CA GLY A 56 15.52 4.71 -1.04
C GLY A 56 14.45 4.43 0.01
N VAL A 57 13.88 3.22 0.03
CA VAL A 57 12.89 2.80 1.01
C VAL A 57 13.58 2.46 2.32
N LEU A 58 13.24 3.15 3.40
CA LEU A 58 13.79 2.88 4.73
C LEU A 58 12.66 2.57 5.71
N LEU A 59 12.84 1.53 6.53
CA LEU A 59 11.90 1.18 7.58
C LEU A 59 12.11 2.07 8.80
N GLU A 60 11.13 2.92 9.07
CA GLU A 60 11.12 3.84 10.19
C GLU A 60 10.22 3.34 11.32
N GLY A 61 10.69 3.48 12.55
CA GLY A 61 10.04 2.95 13.75
C GLY A 61 8.89 3.82 14.26
N THR A 62 8.80 5.07 13.81
CA THR A 62 7.75 6.01 14.22
C THR A 62 6.90 6.48 13.02
N PRO A 63 5.57 6.46 13.14
CA PRO A 63 4.68 6.91 12.07
C PRO A 63 4.80 8.40 11.77
N ARG A 64 5.39 9.20 12.67
CA ARG A 64 5.57 10.66 12.49
C ARG A 64 6.64 11.04 11.46
N HIS A 65 7.54 10.11 11.16
CA HIS A 65 8.62 10.30 10.21
C HIS A 65 8.38 9.54 8.91
N ALA A 66 7.39 8.64 8.88
CA ALA A 66 7.07 7.87 7.70
C ALA A 66 6.16 8.64 6.74
N ASP A 67 6.29 8.32 5.46
CA ASP A 67 5.41 8.81 4.39
C ASP A 67 4.50 7.69 3.87
N VAL A 68 4.92 6.44 4.01
CA VAL A 68 4.20 5.27 3.51
C VAL A 68 3.89 4.32 4.67
N LEU A 69 2.62 3.96 4.85
CA LEU A 69 2.19 2.94 5.80
C LEU A 69 2.01 1.60 5.09
N LEU A 70 2.71 0.58 5.56
CA LEU A 70 2.51 -0.81 5.15
C LEU A 70 1.53 -1.46 6.13
N ALA A 71 0.25 -1.45 5.77
CA ALA A 71 -0.82 -1.98 6.61
C ALA A 71 -0.99 -3.49 6.37
N THR A 72 -0.94 -4.28 7.44
CA THR A 72 -1.09 -5.74 7.38
C THR A 72 -2.24 -6.25 8.23
N GLY A 73 -2.82 -7.36 7.76
CA GLY A 73 -3.83 -8.12 8.51
C GLY A 73 -5.26 -7.58 8.36
N PRO A 74 -6.24 -8.33 8.87
CA PRO A 74 -7.64 -7.89 8.90
C PRO A 74 -7.84 -6.88 10.02
N VAL A 75 -8.63 -5.83 9.79
CA VAL A 75 -8.90 -4.83 10.84
C VAL A 75 -9.81 -5.43 11.90
N THR A 76 -9.28 -5.63 13.10
CA THR A 76 -10.09 -6.07 14.25
C THR A 76 -10.82 -4.89 14.89
N ARG A 77 -12.02 -5.15 15.44
CA ARG A 77 -12.82 -4.13 16.15
C ARG A 77 -12.04 -3.44 17.28
N GLN A 78 -11.15 -4.16 17.96
CA GLN A 78 -10.38 -3.64 19.10
C GLN A 78 -9.26 -2.68 18.68
N ILE A 79 -8.67 -2.88 17.51
CA ILE A 79 -7.50 -2.08 17.07
C ILE A 79 -7.89 -0.92 16.15
N ARG A 80 -9.12 -0.91 15.61
CA ARG A 80 -9.64 0.12 14.69
C ARG A 80 -9.25 1.53 15.10
N ASP A 81 -9.61 1.96 16.31
CA ASP A 81 -9.39 3.34 16.74
C ASP A 81 -7.90 3.67 16.91
N ARG A 82 -7.05 2.66 17.20
CA ARG A 82 -5.59 2.83 17.27
C ARG A 82 -4.98 2.98 15.89
N VAL A 83 -5.46 2.19 14.93
CA VAL A 83 -5.06 2.24 13.53
C VAL A 83 -5.36 3.62 12.93
N VAL A 84 -6.58 4.13 13.12
CA VAL A 84 -6.96 5.49 12.71
C VAL A 84 -6.09 6.54 13.38
N ARG A 85 -5.86 6.44 14.69
CA ARG A 85 -5.01 7.37 15.43
C ARG A 85 -3.55 7.39 14.96
N VAL A 86 -3.02 6.25 14.51
CA VAL A 86 -1.67 6.17 13.93
C VAL A 86 -1.65 6.86 12.57
N TYR A 87 -2.65 6.59 11.72
CA TYR A 87 -2.78 7.24 10.41
C TYR A 87 -2.89 8.76 10.48
N GLU A 88 -3.60 9.28 11.48
CA GLU A 88 -3.71 10.73 11.72
C GLU A 88 -2.39 11.37 12.18
N GLN A 89 -1.46 10.60 12.74
CA GLN A 89 -0.14 11.11 13.17
C GLN A 89 0.89 11.18 12.05
N VAL A 90 0.60 10.58 10.89
CA VAL A 90 1.47 10.61 9.71
C VAL A 90 1.34 11.98 9.01
N PRO A 91 2.46 12.65 8.69
CA PRO A 91 2.44 13.92 7.97
C PRO A 91 1.92 13.77 6.53
N ASP A 92 1.34 14.85 5.98
CA ASP A 92 0.93 14.87 4.57
C ASP A 92 2.09 15.30 3.66
N PRO A 93 2.30 14.66 2.49
CA PRO A 93 1.48 13.60 1.87
C PRO A 93 1.82 12.20 2.41
N LYS A 94 0.79 11.40 2.67
CA LYS A 94 0.92 10.01 3.11
C LYS A 94 0.26 9.04 2.16
N PHE A 95 0.81 7.83 2.10
CA PHE A 95 0.29 6.73 1.29
C PHE A 95 0.12 5.47 2.13
N VAL A 96 -0.83 4.63 1.76
CA VAL A 96 -1.14 3.39 2.45
C VAL A 96 -1.11 2.24 1.47
N VAL A 97 -0.23 1.29 1.72
CA VAL A 97 -0.15 0.02 0.98
C VAL A 97 -0.69 -1.08 1.87
N CYS A 98 -1.79 -1.69 1.45
CA CYS A 98 -2.35 -2.86 2.09
C CYS A 98 -1.62 -4.12 1.63
N VAL A 99 -1.02 -4.85 2.56
CA VAL A 99 -0.29 -6.09 2.27
C VAL A 99 -1.03 -7.30 2.84
N GLY A 100 -1.36 -8.22 1.94
CA GLY A 100 -1.98 -9.51 2.23
C GLY A 100 -3.49 -9.53 2.02
N THR A 101 -4.03 -10.72 1.72
CA THR A 101 -5.46 -10.91 1.43
C THR A 101 -6.35 -10.60 2.64
N CYS A 102 -5.84 -10.80 3.87
CA CYS A 102 -6.57 -10.44 5.07
C CYS A 102 -6.83 -8.93 5.16
N GLY A 103 -5.92 -8.09 4.66
CA GLY A 103 -6.13 -6.65 4.60
C GLY A 103 -7.02 -6.21 3.45
N VAL A 104 -7.07 -6.97 2.34
CA VAL A 104 -7.94 -6.67 1.20
C VAL A 104 -9.41 -6.97 1.52
N SER A 105 -9.70 -8.11 2.16
CA SER A 105 -11.07 -8.62 2.31
C SER A 105 -11.41 -9.18 3.69
N GLY A 106 -10.51 -9.11 4.67
CA GLY A 106 -10.67 -9.82 5.94
C GLY A 106 -10.38 -11.34 5.85
N SER A 107 -10.25 -11.90 4.64
CA SER A 107 -9.90 -13.31 4.32
C SER A 107 -10.63 -14.32 5.24
N PRO A 108 -10.11 -15.46 5.75
CA PRO A 108 -10.97 -16.48 6.37
C PRO A 108 -11.69 -16.00 7.65
N PHE A 109 -11.33 -14.81 8.15
CA PHE A 109 -11.89 -14.24 9.36
C PHE A 109 -13.14 -13.40 9.10
N TYR A 110 -13.50 -13.14 7.84
CA TYR A 110 -14.74 -12.45 7.48
C TYR A 110 -15.85 -13.46 7.14
N PRO A 111 -17.09 -13.32 7.65
CA PRO A 111 -17.65 -12.25 8.48
C PRO A 111 -17.64 -12.58 9.99
N GLY A 112 -16.47 -12.65 10.61
CA GLY A 112 -16.32 -12.91 12.04
C GLY A 112 -16.77 -11.73 12.92
N TYR A 113 -17.28 -12.03 14.12
CA TYR A 113 -17.80 -11.05 15.08
C TYR A 113 -16.73 -10.05 15.60
N ASN A 114 -15.44 -10.35 15.41
CA ASN A 114 -14.32 -9.54 15.89
C ASN A 114 -13.62 -8.76 14.77
N VAL A 115 -13.90 -9.07 13.50
CA VAL A 115 -13.27 -8.47 12.32
C VAL A 115 -14.26 -7.51 11.65
N LEU A 116 -13.78 -6.33 11.29
CA LEU A 116 -14.54 -5.35 10.51
C LEU A 116 -14.46 -5.69 9.02
N GLY A 117 -13.33 -6.18 8.55
CA GLY A 117 -13.12 -6.56 7.16
C GLY A 117 -11.71 -6.21 6.73
N GLY A 118 -11.59 -5.62 5.53
CA GLY A 118 -10.33 -5.09 5.02
C GLY A 118 -9.87 -3.81 5.74
N VAL A 119 -8.67 -3.35 5.38
CA VAL A 119 -8.03 -2.11 5.88
C VAL A 119 -8.86 -0.88 5.52
N ASP A 120 -9.55 -0.92 4.38
CA ASP A 120 -10.42 0.13 3.85
C ASP A 120 -11.53 0.55 4.80
N ALA A 121 -11.96 -0.36 5.69
CA ALA A 121 -12.99 -0.07 6.69
C ALA A 121 -12.51 0.93 7.76
N ALA A 122 -11.19 1.14 7.88
CA ALA A 122 -10.59 2.05 8.86
C ALA A 122 -9.79 3.20 8.24
N ILE A 123 -9.01 2.95 7.18
CA ILE A 123 -8.10 3.93 6.58
C ILE A 123 -8.21 3.84 5.04
N PRO A 124 -8.14 4.96 4.29
CA PRO A 124 -8.03 4.92 2.84
C PRO A 124 -6.73 4.21 2.39
N VAL A 125 -6.86 3.26 1.47
CA VAL A 125 -5.74 2.52 0.90
C VAL A 125 -5.46 3.02 -0.52
N ASP A 126 -4.18 3.17 -0.86
CA ASP A 126 -3.74 3.62 -2.18
C ASP A 126 -3.34 2.45 -3.09
N MET A 127 -2.81 1.37 -2.52
CA MET A 127 -2.44 0.15 -3.26
C MET A 127 -2.66 -1.11 -2.44
N TYR A 128 -3.05 -2.19 -3.13
CA TYR A 128 -3.29 -3.50 -2.54
C TYR A 128 -2.33 -4.53 -3.12
N VAL A 129 -1.66 -5.26 -2.24
CA VAL A 129 -0.79 -6.38 -2.57
C VAL A 129 -1.44 -7.66 -2.04
N PRO A 130 -2.27 -8.37 -2.83
CA PRO A 130 -2.83 -9.66 -2.42
C PRO A 130 -1.74 -10.71 -2.13
N GLY A 131 -2.00 -11.58 -1.16
CA GLY A 131 -1.17 -12.75 -0.86
C GLY A 131 -1.42 -13.31 0.55
N CYS A 132 -1.07 -14.57 0.79
CA CYS A 132 -1.24 -15.21 2.11
C CYS A 132 -0.10 -16.21 2.42
N PRO A 133 1.08 -15.72 2.85
CA PRO A 133 1.49 -14.32 2.90
C PRO A 133 1.87 -13.79 1.50
N ALA A 134 1.93 -12.47 1.34
CA ALA A 134 2.40 -11.88 0.08
C ALA A 134 3.91 -12.11 -0.08
N ARG A 135 4.35 -12.55 -1.26
CA ARG A 135 5.78 -12.76 -1.53
C ARG A 135 6.54 -11.43 -1.40
N PRO A 136 7.78 -11.42 -0.92
CA PRO A 136 8.58 -10.20 -0.83
C PRO A 136 8.73 -9.47 -2.16
N ASP A 137 8.87 -10.20 -3.26
CA ASP A 137 8.90 -9.65 -4.62
C ASP A 137 7.63 -8.86 -4.96
N ALA A 138 6.46 -9.38 -4.56
CA ALA A 138 5.18 -8.73 -4.80
C ALA A 138 5.01 -7.48 -3.92
N ILE A 139 5.50 -7.52 -2.68
CA ILE A 139 5.52 -6.36 -1.77
C ILE A 139 6.44 -5.28 -2.36
N ALA A 140 7.64 -5.66 -2.79
CA ALA A 140 8.58 -4.74 -3.40
C ALA A 140 8.02 -4.12 -4.69
N TYR A 141 7.38 -4.92 -5.52
CA TYR A 141 6.68 -4.46 -6.71
C TYR A 141 5.53 -3.50 -6.39
N GLY A 142 4.74 -3.77 -5.34
CA GLY A 142 3.68 -2.87 -4.86
C GLY A 142 4.21 -1.51 -4.43
N VAL A 143 5.31 -1.49 -3.66
CA VAL A 143 5.97 -0.24 -3.26
C VAL A 143 6.55 0.48 -4.48
N LEU A 144 7.18 -0.22 -5.42
CA LEU A 144 7.69 0.36 -6.66
C LEU A 144 6.59 0.96 -7.55
N LYS A 145 5.46 0.28 -7.68
CA LYS A 145 4.30 0.79 -8.43
C LYS A 145 3.75 2.06 -7.79
N LEU A 146 3.70 2.11 -6.45
CA LEU A 146 3.37 3.35 -5.72
C LEU A 146 4.34 4.47 -6.05
N LEU A 147 5.65 4.19 -6.01
CA LEU A 147 6.67 5.19 -6.35
C LEU A 147 6.61 5.62 -7.81
N GLY A 148 6.18 4.76 -8.74
CA GLY A 148 5.96 5.11 -10.14
C GLY A 148 4.93 6.21 -10.35
N THR A 149 3.95 6.34 -9.45
CA THR A 149 2.99 7.46 -9.47
C THR A 149 3.62 8.82 -9.13
N LEU A 150 4.79 8.81 -8.47
CA LEU A 150 5.49 10.00 -7.97
C LEU A 150 6.76 10.33 -8.77
N ASP A 151 7.54 9.32 -9.16
CA ASP A 151 8.81 9.43 -9.87
C ASP A 151 8.74 8.77 -11.25
N PRO A 152 8.95 9.53 -12.36
CA PRO A 152 8.98 8.95 -13.70
C PRO A 152 10.10 7.91 -13.91
N VAL A 153 11.18 7.97 -13.12
CA VAL A 153 12.26 6.97 -13.22
C VAL A 153 11.82 5.63 -12.62
N ALA A 154 11.08 5.66 -11.51
CA ALA A 154 10.49 4.46 -10.93
C ALA A 154 9.44 3.86 -11.88
N GLN A 155 8.63 4.73 -12.52
CA GLN A 155 7.65 4.31 -13.51
C GLN A 155 8.29 3.55 -14.69
N ALA A 156 9.39 4.08 -15.24
CA ALA A 156 10.11 3.41 -16.32
C ALA A 156 10.74 2.07 -15.92
N LEU A 157 10.98 1.83 -14.62
CA LEU A 157 11.40 0.53 -14.12
C LEU A 157 10.22 -0.44 -14.01
N VAL A 158 9.09 0.02 -13.50
CA VAL A 158 7.84 -0.76 -13.43
C VAL A 158 7.46 -1.26 -14.83
N GLU A 159 7.47 -0.38 -15.83
CA GLU A 159 7.17 -0.75 -17.23
C GLU A 159 8.12 -1.83 -17.79
N LYS A 160 9.39 -1.81 -17.40
CA LYS A 160 10.36 -2.87 -17.79
C LYS A 160 10.04 -4.20 -17.13
N ILE A 161 9.68 -4.16 -15.84
CA ILE A 161 9.31 -5.36 -15.08
C ILE A 161 8.02 -5.97 -15.67
N GLU A 162 7.03 -5.14 -15.98
CA GLU A 162 5.77 -5.57 -16.61
C GLU A 162 5.98 -6.15 -18.02
N ALA A 163 7.02 -5.71 -18.74
CA ALA A 163 7.37 -6.26 -20.05
C ALA A 163 8.11 -7.61 -19.98
N GLU A 164 8.88 -7.86 -18.91
CA GLU A 164 9.71 -9.05 -18.76
C GLU A 164 9.01 -10.17 -17.96
N HIS A 165 8.11 -9.80 -17.05
CA HIS A 165 7.47 -10.72 -16.12
C HIS A 165 5.95 -10.56 -16.13
N ASP A 166 5.24 -11.68 -15.97
CA ASP A 166 3.80 -11.66 -15.76
C ASP A 166 3.49 -11.12 -14.35
N THR A 167 3.13 -9.85 -14.28
CA THR A 167 2.78 -9.14 -13.04
C THR A 167 1.27 -9.09 -12.80
N THR A 168 0.49 -9.77 -13.64
CA THR A 168 -0.97 -9.71 -13.63
C THR A 168 -1.50 -10.16 -12.27
N GLY A 169 -2.25 -9.28 -11.61
CA GLY A 169 -2.89 -9.56 -10.32
C GLY A 169 -1.97 -9.54 -9.10
N LEU A 170 -0.73 -9.06 -9.22
CA LEU A 170 0.18 -8.88 -8.07
C LEU A 170 -0.13 -7.63 -7.25
N VAL A 171 -0.58 -6.55 -7.90
CA VAL A 171 -0.86 -5.26 -7.26
C VAL A 171 -2.07 -4.65 -7.91
N TYR A 172 -2.98 -4.17 -7.09
CA TYR A 172 -4.20 -3.51 -7.52
C TYR A 172 -4.31 -2.10 -6.94
N THR A 173 -4.83 -1.20 -7.76
CA THR A 173 -5.32 0.11 -7.33
C THR A 173 -6.70 -0.04 -6.68
N PRO A 174 -7.18 0.97 -5.94
CA PRO A 174 -8.50 0.91 -5.31
C PRO A 174 -9.63 0.76 -6.33
N GLU A 175 -9.49 1.38 -7.50
CA GLU A 175 -10.44 1.27 -8.61
C GLU A 175 -10.51 -0.18 -9.14
N GLU A 176 -9.36 -0.80 -9.41
CA GLU A 176 -9.28 -2.19 -9.85
C GLU A 176 -9.82 -3.16 -8.77
N MET A 177 -9.61 -2.85 -7.49
CA MET A 177 -10.16 -3.66 -6.40
C MET A 177 -11.67 -3.58 -6.29
N ASP A 178 -12.26 -2.39 -6.46
CA ASP A 178 -13.70 -2.22 -6.42
C ASP A 178 -14.38 -2.93 -7.59
N GLU A 179 -13.75 -2.92 -8.78
CA GLU A 179 -14.20 -3.73 -9.92
C GLU A 179 -14.16 -5.23 -9.63
N GLN A 180 -13.06 -5.72 -9.04
CA GLN A 180 -12.97 -7.12 -8.65
C GLN A 180 -14.04 -7.49 -7.63
N ARG A 181 -14.27 -6.65 -6.62
CA ARG A 181 -15.33 -6.87 -5.62
C ARG A 181 -16.71 -6.91 -6.25
N ALA A 182 -17.03 -5.97 -7.15
CA ALA A 182 -18.30 -5.97 -7.87
C ALA A 182 -18.48 -7.25 -8.69
N SER A 183 -17.41 -7.77 -9.28
CA SER A 183 -17.44 -9.05 -9.99
C SER A 183 -17.72 -10.24 -9.04
N THR A 184 -17.12 -10.26 -7.84
CA THR A 184 -17.36 -11.32 -6.85
C THR A 184 -18.77 -11.25 -6.24
N GLU A 185 -19.31 -10.04 -6.05
CA GLU A 185 -20.70 -9.81 -5.62
C GLU A 185 -21.69 -10.40 -6.63
N SER A 186 -21.43 -10.23 -7.93
CA SER A 186 -22.27 -10.79 -9.00
C SER A 186 -22.27 -12.33 -9.04
N LEU A 187 -21.21 -12.95 -8.50
CA LEU A 187 -21.05 -14.40 -8.39
C LEU A 187 -21.65 -14.96 -7.08
N GLY A 188 -22.29 -14.13 -6.25
CA GLY A 188 -22.94 -14.54 -5.00
C GLY A 188 -21.96 -14.89 -3.87
N GLN A 189 -20.69 -14.52 -4.00
CA GLN A 189 -19.71 -14.64 -2.93
C GLN A 189 -19.76 -13.37 -2.08
N SER A 190 -19.87 -13.53 -0.75
CA SER A 190 -20.07 -12.41 0.18
C SER A 190 -18.96 -11.36 0.02
N PRO A 191 -19.28 -10.10 -0.34
CA PRO A 191 -18.30 -9.04 -0.39
C PRO A 191 -17.83 -8.68 1.01
N ALA A 192 -16.52 -8.48 1.14
CA ALA A 192 -15.88 -7.99 2.34
C ALA A 192 -16.16 -6.49 2.59
N ARG A 193 -17.43 -6.10 2.66
CA ARG A 193 -17.85 -4.79 3.17
C ARG A 193 -18.31 -4.94 4.61
N GLY A 194 -17.47 -4.53 5.57
CA GLY A 194 -17.95 -4.17 6.90
C GLY A 194 -17.76 -2.70 7.19
#